data_AF-A0A0F9D5F2-F1
#
_entry.id   AF-A0A0F9D5F2-F1
#
_cell.length_a   1.000
_cell.length_b   1.000
_cell.length_c   1.000
_cell.angle_alpha   90.00
_cell.angle_beta   90.00
_cell.angle_gamma   90.00
#
_symmetry.space_group_name_H-M   'P 1'
#
loop_
_entity.id
_entity.type
_entity.pdbx_description
1 polymer ?
#
loop_
_entity_poly.entity_id
_entity_poly.type
_entity_poly.pdbx_seq_one_letter_code
_entity_poly.pdbx_strand_id
1 'polypeptide(L)'
;MTSLKAQNGLKPSWFAILAVIAVGFLSGCSSFQHRDQLASFNAAYATGDYNTALKTVSFDRPENKPVDTGEHLLELLHQGEMYRLTGRIDESVKAYDLAEDGMKYLNTEGLFASTTEGLMAVMVNDSVRDYDALMSEAVLVNTYKALAFLASGNNEYARV
;
A
#
# COMPACT_ATOMS: atom_id res chain seq x y z
N MET A 1 54.37 -23.37 -35.82
CA MET A 1 53.29 -24.21 -35.26
C MET A 1 52.25 -23.29 -34.62
N THR A 2 51.22 -23.01 -35.42
CA THR A 2 49.87 -22.51 -35.11
C THR A 2 49.24 -23.24 -33.92
N SER A 3 48.28 -22.74 -33.15
CA SER A 3 47.58 -21.47 -32.98
C SER A 3 46.75 -21.65 -31.69
N LEU A 4 46.62 -20.61 -30.87
CA LEU A 4 45.77 -20.61 -29.67
C LEU A 4 44.32 -20.97 -30.04
N LYS A 5 43.71 -21.90 -29.28
CA LYS A 5 42.26 -22.15 -29.32
C LYS A 5 41.55 -20.96 -28.66
N ALA A 6 40.79 -20.25 -29.48
CA ALA A 6 39.93 -19.14 -29.08
C ALA A 6 38.82 -19.62 -28.12
N GLN A 7 38.55 -18.80 -27.11
CA GLN A 7 37.41 -18.94 -26.22
C GLN A 7 36.12 -18.74 -27.05
N ASN A 8 35.24 -19.74 -27.03
CA ASN A 8 33.94 -19.67 -27.69
C ASN A 8 33.06 -18.65 -26.95
N GLY A 9 32.98 -17.44 -27.50
CA GLY A 9 32.01 -16.43 -27.09
C GLY A 9 30.59 -16.95 -27.28
N LEU A 10 29.84 -16.97 -26.19
CA LEU A 10 28.43 -17.33 -26.12
C LEU A 10 27.64 -16.33 -26.99
N LYS A 11 27.28 -16.70 -28.22
CA LYS A 11 26.39 -15.87 -29.05
C LYS A 11 24.96 -16.05 -28.53
N PRO A 12 24.30 -15.01 -28.01
CA PRO A 12 22.91 -15.15 -27.59
C PRO A 12 22.08 -15.44 -28.85
N SER A 13 21.44 -16.62 -28.85
CA SER A 13 20.43 -16.98 -29.84
C SER A 13 19.35 -15.89 -29.84
N TRP A 14 18.91 -15.44 -31.02
CA TRP A 14 17.81 -14.48 -31.18
C TRP A 14 16.55 -14.90 -30.41
N PHE A 15 16.34 -16.21 -30.24
CA PHE A 15 15.28 -16.77 -29.39
C PHE A 15 15.46 -16.49 -27.90
N ALA A 16 16.70 -16.43 -27.41
CA ALA A 16 16.99 -16.07 -26.02
C ALA A 16 16.71 -14.57 -25.76
N ILE A 17 16.99 -13.70 -26.75
CA ILE A 17 16.67 -12.28 -26.65
C ILE A 17 15.14 -12.06 -26.67
N LEU A 18 14.42 -12.73 -27.59
CA LEU A 18 12.95 -12.69 -27.62
C LEU A 18 12.32 -13.25 -26.33
N ALA A 19 12.87 -14.32 -25.78
CA ALA A 19 12.39 -14.90 -24.52
C ALA A 19 12.58 -13.94 -23.33
N VAL A 20 13.72 -13.25 -23.23
CA VAL A 20 13.97 -12.25 -22.19
C VAL A 20 13.03 -11.04 -22.34
N ILE A 21 12.79 -10.58 -23.57
CA ILE A 21 11.84 -9.49 -23.84
C ILE A 21 10.41 -9.92 -23.46
N ALA A 22 9.98 -11.13 -23.83
CA ALA A 22 8.66 -11.63 -23.50
C ALA A 22 8.45 -11.77 -21.98
N VAL A 23 9.47 -12.20 -21.23
CA VAL A 23 9.42 -12.25 -19.76
C VAL A 23 9.35 -10.83 -19.15
N GLY A 24 10.04 -9.86 -19.75
CA GLY A 24 9.98 -8.46 -19.31
C GLY A 24 8.61 -7.79 -19.51
N PHE A 25 7.81 -8.24 -20.48
CA PHE A 25 6.45 -7.70 -20.67
C PHE A 25 5.42 -8.27 -19.69
N LEU A 26 5.69 -9.41 -19.04
CA LEU A 26 4.76 -10.04 -18.10
C LEU A 26 4.78 -9.42 -16.69
N SER A 27 5.83 -8.66 -16.32
CA SER A 27 5.93 -8.00 -15.01
C SER A 27 5.09 -6.72 -14.88
N GLY A 28 4.44 -6.25 -15.95
CA GLY A 28 3.64 -5.02 -15.94
C GLY A 28 2.20 -5.16 -15.43
N CYS A 29 1.62 -6.37 -15.41
CA CYS A 29 0.18 -6.57 -15.18
C CYS A 29 -0.29 -6.16 -13.78
N SER A 30 0.52 -6.31 -12.73
CA SER A 30 0.15 -5.92 -11.36
C SER A 30 0.05 -4.40 -11.18
N SER A 31 0.88 -3.64 -11.89
CA SER A 31 0.86 -2.17 -11.85
C SER A 31 -0.42 -1.59 -12.47
N PHE A 32 -0.95 -2.24 -13.52
CA PHE A 32 -2.22 -1.84 -14.13
C PHE A 32 -3.42 -2.09 -13.21
N GLN A 33 -3.47 -3.26 -12.54
CA GLN A 33 -4.55 -3.60 -11.59
C GLN A 33 -4.67 -2.56 -10.47
N HIS A 34 -3.54 -2.17 -9.87
CA HIS A 34 -3.53 -1.19 -8.76
C HIS A 34 -3.97 0.21 -9.23
N ARG A 35 -3.58 0.62 -10.45
CA ARG A 35 -4.05 1.88 -11.04
C ARG A 35 -5.55 1.89 -11.29
N ASP A 36 -6.11 0.79 -11.77
CA ASP A 36 -7.55 0.69 -12.03
C ASP A 36 -8.36 0.71 -10.73
N GLN A 37 -7.85 0.09 -9.66
CA GLN A 37 -8.44 0.12 -8.32
C GLN A 37 -8.50 1.56 -7.77
N LEU A 38 -7.38 2.30 -7.81
CA LEU A 38 -7.34 3.71 -7.37
C LEU A 38 -8.20 4.62 -8.23
N ALA A 39 -8.22 4.41 -9.55
CA ALA A 39 -9.09 5.18 -10.45
C ALA A 39 -10.57 4.96 -10.10
N SER A 40 -10.96 3.72 -9.82
CA SER A 40 -12.32 3.35 -9.40
C SER A 40 -12.67 3.94 -8.04
N PHE A 41 -11.75 3.88 -7.08
CA PHE A 41 -11.90 4.53 -5.77
C PHE A 41 -12.16 6.04 -5.93
N ASN A 42 -11.29 6.73 -6.68
CA ASN A 42 -11.38 8.17 -6.87
C ASN A 42 -12.67 8.59 -7.58
N ALA A 43 -13.12 7.81 -8.58
CA ALA A 43 -14.38 8.08 -9.27
C ALA A 43 -15.59 7.97 -8.34
N ALA A 44 -15.62 6.94 -7.48
CA ALA A 44 -16.68 6.77 -6.49
C ALA A 44 -16.62 7.85 -5.39
N TYR A 45 -15.41 8.14 -4.88
CA TYR A 45 -15.18 9.18 -3.88
C TYR A 45 -15.64 10.56 -4.35
N ALA A 46 -15.27 10.94 -5.58
CA ALA A 46 -15.58 12.25 -6.15
C ALA A 46 -17.09 12.48 -6.36
N THR A 47 -17.87 11.41 -6.51
CA THR A 47 -19.33 11.48 -6.67
C THR A 47 -20.09 11.32 -5.35
N GLY A 48 -19.38 11.09 -4.22
CA GLY A 48 -19.98 10.86 -2.91
C GLY A 48 -20.51 9.44 -2.72
N ASP A 49 -20.24 8.50 -3.64
CA ASP A 49 -20.59 7.09 -3.49
C ASP A 49 -19.55 6.38 -2.61
N TYR A 50 -19.57 6.71 -1.32
CA TYR A 50 -18.63 6.20 -0.32
C TYR A 50 -18.75 4.70 -0.09
N ASN A 51 -19.92 4.10 -0.34
CA ASN A 51 -20.09 2.65 -0.23
C ASN A 51 -19.37 1.90 -1.36
N THR A 52 -19.44 2.43 -2.59
CA THR A 52 -18.68 1.87 -3.71
C THR A 52 -17.19 2.12 -3.51
N ALA A 53 -16.79 3.33 -3.09
CA ALA A 53 -15.39 3.62 -2.77
C ALA A 53 -14.85 2.66 -1.69
N LEU A 54 -15.61 2.43 -0.61
CA LEU A 54 -15.24 1.49 0.44
C LEU A 54 -14.98 0.07 -0.09
N LYS A 55 -15.81 -0.43 -1.00
CA LYS A 55 -15.62 -1.76 -1.60
C LYS A 55 -14.31 -1.88 -2.38
N THR A 56 -13.89 -0.80 -3.05
CA THR A 56 -12.63 -0.80 -3.83
C THR A 56 -11.38 -0.87 -2.96
N VAL A 57 -11.45 -0.47 -1.69
CA VAL A 57 -10.35 -0.54 -0.71
C VAL A 57 -10.57 -1.61 0.34
N SER A 58 -11.57 -2.49 0.14
CA SER A 58 -11.78 -3.64 1.00
C SER A 58 -10.80 -4.75 0.63
N PHE A 59 -10.21 -5.39 1.61
CA PHE A 59 -9.27 -6.50 1.43
C PHE A 59 -9.80 -7.77 2.10
N ASP A 60 -9.53 -8.89 1.46
CA ASP A 60 -9.90 -10.21 1.99
C ASP A 60 -8.96 -10.60 3.12
N ARG A 61 -9.55 -11.20 4.15
CA ARG A 61 -8.82 -11.55 5.36
C ARG A 61 -9.32 -12.88 5.93
N PRO A 62 -8.42 -13.81 6.29
CA PRO A 62 -8.81 -14.99 7.05
C PRO A 62 -9.30 -14.57 8.45
N GLU A 63 -10.50 -15.00 8.86
CA GLU A 63 -11.10 -14.64 10.16
C GLU A 63 -10.19 -14.91 11.37
N ASN A 64 -9.28 -15.88 11.25
CA ASN A 64 -8.38 -16.31 12.32
C ASN A 64 -6.99 -15.66 12.28
N LYS A 65 -6.78 -14.60 11.49
CA LYS A 65 -5.47 -13.89 11.43
C LYS A 65 -5.60 -12.40 11.77
N PRO A 66 -4.61 -11.82 12.47
CA PRO A 66 -4.53 -10.36 12.64
C PRO A 66 -4.43 -9.65 11.28
N VAL A 67 -4.77 -8.36 11.22
CA VAL A 67 -4.61 -7.56 9.99
C VAL A 67 -3.12 -7.36 9.84
N ASP A 68 -2.60 -7.55 8.64
CA ASP A 68 -1.30 -6.98 8.31
C ASP A 68 -1.48 -5.47 8.11
N THR A 69 -1.27 -4.72 9.19
CA THR A 69 -1.53 -3.27 9.20
C THR A 69 -0.48 -2.49 8.42
N GLY A 70 0.70 -3.07 8.15
CA GLY A 70 1.71 -2.49 7.27
C GLY A 70 1.31 -2.64 5.81
N GLU A 71 0.95 -3.86 5.40
CA GLU A 71 0.52 -4.17 4.02
C GLU A 71 -0.71 -3.35 3.61
N HIS A 72 -1.68 -3.19 4.52
CA HIS A 72 -2.97 -2.56 4.22
C HIS A 72 -3.13 -1.14 4.77
N LEU A 73 -2.04 -0.43 5.07
CA LEU A 73 -2.11 0.86 5.73
C LEU A 73 -2.95 1.88 4.94
N LEU A 74 -2.73 1.99 3.64
CA LEU A 74 -3.46 2.94 2.79
C LEU A 74 -4.95 2.59 2.69
N GLU A 75 -5.26 1.31 2.57
CA GLU A 75 -6.63 0.80 2.57
C GLU A 75 -7.34 1.12 3.89
N LEU A 76 -6.68 0.91 5.03
CA LEU A 76 -7.22 1.21 6.36
C LEU A 76 -7.51 2.71 6.54
N LEU A 77 -6.63 3.58 6.04
CA LEU A 77 -6.86 5.03 6.02
C LEU A 77 -8.11 5.41 5.22
N HIS A 78 -8.24 4.86 4.00
CA HIS A 78 -9.41 5.11 3.18
C HIS A 78 -10.69 4.53 3.79
N GLN A 79 -10.64 3.32 4.34
CA GLN A 79 -11.76 2.71 5.04
C GLN A 79 -12.22 3.56 6.22
N GLY A 80 -11.30 4.03 7.06
CA GLY A 80 -11.59 4.90 8.20
C GLY A 80 -12.39 6.13 7.79
N GLU A 81 -11.98 6.78 6.69
CA GLU A 81 -12.69 7.95 6.19
C GLU A 81 -14.03 7.62 5.55
N MET A 82 -14.13 6.53 4.78
CA MET A 82 -15.41 6.10 4.18
C MET A 82 -16.44 5.74 5.25
N TYR A 83 -16.01 5.06 6.31
CA TYR A 83 -16.85 4.79 7.46
C TYR A 83 -17.29 6.08 8.16
N ARG A 84 -16.38 7.05 8.36
CA ARG A 84 -16.72 8.35 8.97
C ARG A 84 -17.77 9.11 8.15
N LEU A 85 -17.55 9.22 6.85
CA LEU A 85 -18.44 9.93 5.92
C LEU A 85 -19.80 9.26 5.75
N THR A 86 -19.90 7.95 6.03
CA THR A 86 -21.16 7.19 6.00
C THR A 86 -21.82 7.06 7.37
N GLY A 87 -21.29 7.70 8.42
CA GLY A 87 -21.84 7.67 9.78
C GLY A 87 -21.58 6.35 10.53
N ARG A 88 -20.72 5.48 10.00
CA ARG A 88 -20.33 4.20 10.59
C ARG A 88 -19.17 4.41 11.56
N ILE A 89 -19.45 5.13 12.64
CA ILE A 89 -18.41 5.69 13.52
C ILE A 89 -17.56 4.61 14.19
N ASP A 90 -18.17 3.51 14.65
CA ASP A 90 -17.42 2.44 15.31
C ASP A 90 -16.45 1.74 14.35
N GLU A 91 -16.86 1.52 13.10
CA GLU A 91 -15.97 0.97 12.08
C GLU A 91 -14.88 1.96 11.67
N SER A 92 -15.21 3.26 11.63
CA SER A 92 -14.24 4.32 11.36
C SER A 92 -13.11 4.33 12.40
N VAL A 93 -13.47 4.33 13.69
CA VAL A 93 -12.49 4.30 14.78
C VAL A 93 -11.63 3.04 14.72
N LYS A 94 -12.23 1.86 14.51
CA LYS A 94 -11.48 0.61 14.39
C LYS A 94 -10.49 0.61 13.22
N ALA A 95 -10.89 1.14 12.07
CA ALA A 95 -10.01 1.24 10.91
C ALA A 95 -8.85 2.21 11.17
N TYR A 96 -9.13 3.34 11.83
CA TYR A 96 -8.10 4.30 12.21
C TYR A 96 -7.15 3.77 13.30
N ASP A 97 -7.62 2.98 14.26
CA ASP A 97 -6.76 2.29 15.24
C ASP A 97 -5.78 1.33 14.54
N LEU A 98 -6.28 0.53 13.59
CA LEU A 98 -5.44 -0.37 12.79
C LEU A 98 -4.43 0.40 11.92
N ALA A 99 -4.83 1.52 11.33
CA ALA A 99 -3.92 2.38 10.58
C ALA A 99 -2.82 2.95 11.49
N GLU A 100 -3.16 3.41 12.69
CA GLU A 100 -2.20 3.91 13.67
C GLU A 100 -1.16 2.84 14.05
N ASP A 101 -1.59 1.58 14.20
CA ASP A 101 -0.69 0.45 14.46
C ASP A 101 0.25 0.17 13.27
N GLY A 102 -0.26 0.24 12.04
CA GLY A 102 0.54 0.14 10.81
C GLY A 102 1.62 1.22 10.71
N MET A 103 1.28 2.47 11.05
CA MET A 103 2.24 3.58 11.06
C MET A 103 3.37 3.40 12.07
N LYS A 104 3.08 2.84 13.26
CA LYS A 104 4.12 2.55 14.28
C LYS A 104 5.09 1.47 13.82
N TYR A 105 4.58 0.45 13.12
CA TYR A 105 5.38 -0.63 12.56
C TYR A 105 6.41 -0.10 11.54
N LEU A 106 5.94 0.68 10.57
CA LEU A 106 6.78 1.25 9.51
C LEU A 106 7.81 2.25 10.04
N ASN A 107 7.47 3.06 11.05
CA ASN A 107 8.44 3.94 11.70
C ASN A 107 9.58 3.14 12.40
N THR A 108 9.30 1.91 12.85
CA THR A 108 10.31 1.03 13.45
C THR A 108 11.16 0.36 12.38
N GLU A 109 10.55 -0.13 11.29
CA GLU A 109 11.30 -0.71 10.16
C GLU A 109 12.16 0.31 9.42
N GLY A 110 11.63 1.51 9.14
CA GLY A 110 12.37 2.59 8.48
C GLY A 110 13.62 3.02 9.26
N LEU A 111 13.60 2.94 10.59
CA LEU A 111 14.78 3.18 11.43
C LEU A 111 15.85 2.09 11.26
N PHE A 112 15.45 0.83 11.02
CA PHE A 112 16.38 -0.26 10.71
C PHE A 112 16.86 -0.22 9.25
N ALA A 113 15.97 0.10 8.31
CA ALA A 113 16.21 0.09 6.87
C ALA A 113 17.05 1.29 6.38
N SER A 114 16.99 2.44 7.06
CA SER A 114 17.81 3.61 6.72
C SER A 114 19.33 3.36 6.82
N THR A 115 19.76 2.25 7.43
CA THR A 115 21.18 1.80 7.40
C THR A 115 21.57 0.97 6.17
N THR A 116 20.60 0.48 5.37
CA THR A 116 20.79 -0.43 4.22
C THR A 116 20.16 0.05 2.90
N GLU A 117 19.21 1.01 2.93
CA GLU A 117 18.44 1.51 1.78
C GLU A 117 19.27 2.18 0.69
N GLY A 118 20.40 2.79 1.04
CA GLY A 118 21.29 3.46 0.06
C GLY A 118 21.85 2.54 -1.02
N LEU A 119 21.83 1.21 -0.80
CA LEU A 119 22.33 0.21 -1.76
C LEU A 119 21.20 -0.57 -2.48
N MET A 120 19.99 -0.60 -1.93
CA MET A 120 18.88 -1.45 -2.43
C MET A 120 17.79 -0.66 -3.18
N ALA A 121 17.71 0.67 -3.02
CA ALA A 121 16.68 1.53 -3.63
C ALA A 121 16.68 1.54 -5.18
N VAL A 122 17.75 1.06 -5.82
CA VAL A 122 17.83 0.95 -7.29
C VAL A 122 17.25 -0.37 -7.82
N MET A 123 17.01 -1.37 -6.95
CA MET A 123 16.58 -2.72 -7.39
C MET A 123 15.15 -3.11 -6.98
N VAL A 124 14.44 -2.33 -6.18
CA VAL A 124 13.07 -2.66 -5.75
C VAL A 124 12.06 -1.87 -6.58
N ASN A 125 11.32 -2.61 -7.40
CA ASN A 125 10.22 -2.14 -8.23
C ASN A 125 9.13 -1.46 -7.36
N ASP A 126 8.71 -0.23 -7.69
CA ASP A 126 7.68 0.56 -6.99
C ASP A 126 6.32 -0.15 -6.84
N SER A 127 6.12 -1.30 -7.49
CA SER A 127 4.87 -2.06 -7.45
C SER A 127 4.72 -3.03 -6.26
N VAL A 128 5.66 -3.05 -5.29
CA VAL A 128 5.63 -3.97 -4.14
C VAL A 128 6.19 -3.30 -2.86
N ARG A 129 6.11 -1.97 -2.75
CA ARG A 129 6.52 -1.28 -1.52
C ARG A 129 5.28 -0.96 -0.70
N ASP A 130 5.27 -1.40 0.55
CA ASP A 130 4.25 -1.02 1.52
C ASP A 130 4.15 0.51 1.60
N TYR A 131 2.93 1.01 1.77
CA TYR A 131 2.70 2.45 1.85
C TYR A 131 3.32 3.00 3.14
N ASP A 132 4.29 3.91 3.01
CA ASP A 132 4.92 4.57 4.14
C ASP A 132 4.27 5.92 4.40
N ALA A 133 3.58 6.03 5.54
CA ALA A 133 2.81 7.20 5.89
C ALA A 133 3.71 8.34 6.39
N LEU A 134 3.38 9.57 5.98
CA LEU A 134 3.99 10.79 6.47
C LEU A 134 3.61 11.03 7.94
N MET A 135 4.48 11.71 8.69
CA MET A 135 4.16 12.18 10.05
C MET A 135 2.88 13.02 10.09
N SER A 136 2.60 13.79 9.03
CA SER A 136 1.35 14.55 8.89
C SER A 136 0.12 13.67 8.83
N GLU A 137 0.20 12.48 8.22
CA GLU A 137 -0.90 11.53 8.14
C GLU A 137 -1.14 10.86 9.49
N ALA A 138 -0.08 10.56 10.24
CA ALA A 138 -0.19 10.06 11.62
C ALA A 138 -0.94 11.05 12.53
N VAL A 139 -0.63 12.36 12.42
CA VAL A 139 -1.38 13.41 13.14
C VAL A 139 -2.84 13.49 12.66
N LEU A 140 -3.05 13.34 11.35
CA LEU A 140 -4.37 13.43 10.74
C LEU A 140 -5.29 12.28 11.15
N VAL A 141 -4.77 11.06 11.31
CA VAL A 141 -5.52 9.90 11.82
C VAL A 141 -6.12 10.19 13.19
N ASN A 142 -5.33 10.66 14.14
CA ASN A 142 -5.82 11.03 15.47
C ASN A 142 -6.84 12.18 15.41
N THR A 143 -6.63 13.13 14.50
CA THR A 143 -7.58 14.24 14.29
C THR A 143 -8.92 13.71 13.78
N TYR A 144 -8.94 12.79 12.81
CA TYR A 144 -10.20 12.22 12.31
C TYR A 144 -10.88 11.29 13.31
N LYS A 145 -10.13 10.55 14.14
CA LYS A 145 -10.68 9.81 15.29
C LYS A 145 -11.39 10.75 16.25
N ALA A 146 -10.77 11.88 16.59
CA ALA A 146 -11.35 12.91 17.44
C ALA A 146 -12.68 13.42 16.88
N LEU A 147 -12.70 13.74 15.58
CA LEU A 147 -13.89 14.21 14.88
C LEU A 147 -14.98 13.13 14.81
N ALA A 148 -14.62 11.86 14.62
CA ALA A 148 -15.55 10.74 14.63
C ALA A 148 -16.21 10.58 16.01
N PHE A 149 -15.43 10.63 17.09
CA PHE A 149 -15.95 10.62 18.47
C PHE A 149 -16.82 11.82 18.80
N LEU A 150 -16.43 13.02 18.34
CA LEU A 150 -17.24 14.22 18.51
C LEU A 150 -18.59 14.09 17.78
N ALA A 151 -18.58 13.56 16.55
CA ALA A 151 -19.78 13.33 15.76
C ALA A 151 -20.74 12.30 16.39
N SER A 152 -20.24 11.32 17.14
CA SER A 152 -21.06 10.36 17.89
C SER A 152 -21.47 10.84 19.30
N GLY A 153 -21.12 12.07 19.68
CA GLY A 153 -21.39 12.62 21.01
C GLY A 153 -20.47 12.07 22.11
N ASN A 154 -19.44 11.31 21.74
CA ASN A 154 -18.49 10.70 22.65
C ASN A 154 -17.32 11.64 23.00
N ASN A 155 -17.63 12.75 23.68
CA ASN A 155 -16.69 13.84 23.96
C ASN A 155 -15.48 13.43 24.82
N GLU A 156 -15.61 12.37 25.62
CA GLU A 156 -14.53 11.87 26.46
C GLU A 156 -13.35 11.38 25.61
N TYR A 157 -13.66 10.61 24.55
CA TYR A 157 -12.66 10.04 23.64
C TYR A 157 -12.26 10.99 22.51
N ALA A 158 -12.95 12.13 22.35
CA ALA A 158 -12.58 13.15 21.36
C ALA A 158 -11.27 13.89 21.70
N ARG A 159 -10.67 13.64 22.88
CA ARG A 159 -9.41 14.24 23.35
C ARG A 159 -8.19 13.33 23.10
N VAL A 160 -8.22 12.62 21.98
CA VAL A 160 -7.17 11.70 21.48
C VAL A 160 -5.79 12.35 21.50
#